data_AF-A0A3A4JPV5-F1
#
_entry.id   AF-A0A3A4JPV5-F1
#
_cell.length_a   1.000
_cell.length_b   1.000
_cell.length_c   1.000
_cell.angle_alpha   90.00
_cell.angle_beta   90.00
_cell.angle_gamma   90.00
#
_symmetry.space_group_name_H-M   'P 1'
#
loop_
_entity.id
_entity.type
_entity.pdbx_description
1 polymer ?
#
loop_
_entity_poly.entity_id
_entity_poly.type
_entity_poly.pdbx_seq_one_letter_code
_entity_poly.pdbx_strand_id
1 'polypeptide(L)'
;MNREGSQKKFEILDNYLLRALDIEDHMSFAVYGVYLIRSMWPKNLSNEPFQEILKLLRILIDDTERHKKIIKGLIKRLHEKPGP
;
A
#
# COMPACT_ATOMS: atom_id res chain seq x y z
N MET A 1 23.54 25.20 7.05
CA MET A 1 22.18 24.89 6.56
C MET A 1 21.25 24.94 7.77
N ASN A 2 20.25 25.83 7.80
CA ASN A 2 19.45 26.08 9.01
C ASN A 2 18.63 24.85 9.43
N ARG A 3 18.66 24.50 10.72
CA ARG A 3 17.94 23.35 11.31
C ARG A 3 16.43 23.34 10.99
N GLU A 4 15.79 24.51 10.99
CA GLU A 4 14.36 24.65 10.63
C GLU A 4 14.05 24.23 9.18
N GLY A 5 14.95 24.53 8.24
CA GLY A 5 14.78 24.17 6.84
C GLY A 5 14.93 22.66 6.58
N SER A 6 15.72 21.96 7.40
CA SER A 6 15.83 20.50 7.35
C SER A 6 14.62 19.83 8.00
N GLN A 7 14.17 20.32 9.15
CA GLN A 7 13.02 19.76 9.87
C GLN A 7 11.72 19.83 9.05
N LYS A 8 11.46 20.97 8.41
CA LYS A 8 10.30 21.14 7.51
C LYS A 8 10.35 20.20 6.29
N LYS A 9 11.54 19.83 5.80
CA LYS A 9 11.69 18.85 4.71
C LYS A 9 11.37 17.43 5.16
N PHE A 10 11.77 17.05 6.38
CA PHE A 10 11.44 15.75 6.95
C PHE A 10 9.93 15.59 7.17
N GLU A 11 9.26 16.61 7.68
CA GLU A 11 7.79 16.60 7.83
C GLU A 11 7.06 16.44 6.48
N ILE A 12 7.54 17.12 5.44
CA ILE A 12 6.98 16.98 4.09
C ILE A 12 7.17 15.55 3.57
N LEU A 13 8.37 14.98 3.73
CA LEU A 13 8.66 13.61 3.29
C LEU A 13 7.81 12.57 4.06
N ASP A 14 7.65 12.75 5.36
CA ASP A 14 6.80 11.88 6.18
C ASP A 14 5.35 11.91 5.70
N ASN A 15 4.81 13.10 5.41
CA ASN A 15 3.45 13.22 4.86
C ASN A 15 3.29 12.48 3.52
N TYR A 16 4.28 12.54 2.64
CA TYR A 16 4.25 11.78 1.38
C TYR A 16 4.27 10.27 1.61
N LEU A 17 5.11 9.78 2.54
CA LEU A 17 5.21 8.36 2.84
C LEU A 17 3.96 7.82 3.56
N LEU A 18 3.36 8.61 4.45
CA LEU A 18 2.07 8.27 5.07
C LEU A 18 0.97 8.17 4.01
N ARG A 19 0.90 9.14 3.08
CA ARG A 19 -0.05 9.07 1.98
C ARG A 19 0.19 7.87 1.06
N ALA A 20 1.45 7.47 0.85
CA ALA A 20 1.77 6.26 0.10
C ALA A 20 1.24 5.01 0.82
N LEU A 21 1.32 4.93 2.16
CA LEU A 21 0.71 3.84 2.93
C LEU A 21 -0.82 3.81 2.76
N ASP A 22 -1.48 4.97 2.85
CA ASP A 22 -2.93 5.07 2.67
C ASP A 22 -3.36 4.58 1.27
N ILE A 23 -2.57 4.88 0.25
CA ILE A 23 -2.80 4.41 -1.11
C ILE A 23 -2.66 2.89 -1.19
N GLU A 24 -1.61 2.31 -0.61
CA GLU A 24 -1.45 0.85 -0.61
C GLU A 24 -2.60 0.14 0.14
N ASP A 25 -3.07 0.71 1.25
CA ASP A 25 -4.26 0.24 1.96
C ASP A 25 -5.53 0.35 1.10
N HIS A 26 -5.70 1.46 0.37
CA HIS A 26 -6.83 1.62 -0.55
C HIS A 26 -6.78 0.60 -1.69
N MET A 27 -5.60 0.36 -2.27
CA MET A 27 -5.43 -0.63 -3.34
C MET A 27 -5.77 -2.04 -2.86
N SER A 28 -5.28 -2.43 -1.69
CA SER A 28 -5.49 -3.78 -1.16
C SER A 28 -6.96 -4.04 -0.79
N PHE A 29 -7.60 -3.13 -0.05
CA PHE A 29 -8.95 -3.35 0.48
C PHE A 29 -10.06 -2.90 -0.47
N ALA A 30 -9.96 -1.67 -0.97
CA ALA A 30 -11.06 -1.04 -1.70
C ALA A 30 -11.03 -1.34 -3.21
N VAL A 31 -9.85 -1.58 -3.78
CA VAL A 31 -9.70 -1.90 -5.21
C VAL A 31 -9.67 -3.41 -5.43
N TYR A 32 -8.71 -4.13 -4.85
CA TYR A 32 -8.59 -5.57 -5.11
C TYR A 32 -9.49 -6.41 -4.20
N GLY A 33 -9.56 -6.08 -2.92
CA GLY A 33 -10.29 -6.84 -1.90
C GLY A 33 -11.78 -7.02 -2.19
N VAL A 34 -12.43 -6.01 -2.77
CA VAL A 34 -13.87 -6.08 -3.13
C VAL A 34 -14.16 -7.20 -4.12
N TYR A 35 -13.22 -7.49 -5.04
CA TYR A 35 -13.39 -8.53 -6.04
C TYR A 35 -13.08 -9.94 -5.52
N LEU A 36 -12.67 -10.08 -4.26
CA LEU A 36 -12.60 -11.40 -3.63
C LEU A 36 -13.99 -11.98 -3.30
N ILE A 37 -15.02 -11.13 -3.29
CA ILE A 37 -16.38 -11.49 -2.90
C ILE A 37 -17.14 -11.99 -4.13
N ARG A 38 -17.56 -13.27 -4.14
CA ARG A 38 -18.25 -13.88 -5.31
C ARG A 38 -19.51 -13.12 -5.73
N SER A 39 -20.24 -12.50 -4.79
CA SER A 39 -21.46 -11.74 -5.08
C SER A 39 -21.22 -10.42 -5.82
N MET A 40 -19.97 -9.93 -5.87
CA MET A 40 -19.59 -8.75 -6.66
C MET A 40 -19.40 -9.06 -8.15
N TRP A 41 -19.43 -10.35 -8.52
CA TRP A 41 -19.23 -10.82 -9.89
C TRP A 41 -20.55 -11.24 -10.55
N PRO A 42 -20.62 -11.25 -11.90
CA PRO A 42 -21.79 -11.73 -12.62
C PRO A 42 -22.21 -13.15 -12.18
N LYS A 43 -23.52 -13.37 -12.04
CA LYS A 43 -24.07 -14.66 -11.58
C LYS A 43 -23.76 -15.81 -12.54
N ASN A 44 -23.63 -15.51 -13.83
CA ASN A 44 -23.31 -16.47 -14.89
C ASN A 44 -21.81 -16.72 -15.07
N LEU A 45 -20.93 -16.02 -14.33
CA LEU A 45 -19.50 -16.33 -14.35
C LEU A 45 -19.28 -17.74 -13.78
N SER A 46 -18.68 -18.62 -14.58
CA SER A 46 -18.33 -19.96 -14.13
C SER A 46 -17.30 -19.89 -13.00
N ASN A 47 -17.26 -20.94 -12.17
CA ASN A 47 -16.39 -20.94 -11.00
C ASN A 47 -14.91 -20.94 -11.38
N GLU A 48 -14.52 -21.60 -12.47
CA GLU A 48 -13.12 -21.74 -12.88
C GLU A 48 -12.44 -20.38 -13.18
N PRO A 49 -12.95 -19.52 -14.09
CA PRO A 49 -12.42 -18.17 -14.29
C PRO A 49 -12.43 -17.33 -13.02
N PHE A 50 -13.47 -17.47 -12.17
CA PHE A 50 -13.52 -16.77 -10.89
C PHE A 50 -12.35 -17.19 -9.99
N GLN A 51 -12.05 -18.49 -9.88
CA GLN A 51 -10.93 -18.97 -9.07
C GLN A 51 -9.57 -18.53 -9.63
N GLU A 52 -9.41 -18.45 -10.95
CA GLU A 52 -8.18 -17.93 -11.56
C GLU A 52 -7.97 -16.45 -11.22
N ILE A 53 -9.02 -15.65 -11.34
CA ILE A 53 -8.97 -14.23 -10.97
C ILE A 53 -8.67 -14.06 -9.48
N LEU A 54 -9.28 -14.87 -8.60
CA LEU A 54 -8.98 -14.84 -7.16
C LEU A 54 -7.51 -15.08 -6.86
N LYS A 55 -6.85 -16.02 -7.57
CA LYS A 55 -5.41 -16.26 -7.38
C LYS A 55 -4.60 -15.02 -7.72
N LEU A 56 -4.91 -14.37 -8.84
CA LEU A 56 -4.22 -13.16 -9.28
C LEU A 56 -4.46 -11.98 -8.33
N LEU A 57 -5.70 -11.76 -7.88
CA LEU A 57 -6.01 -10.70 -6.92
C LEU A 57 -5.28 -10.87 -5.60
N ARG A 58 -5.12 -12.12 -5.13
CA ARG A 58 -4.33 -12.40 -3.91
C ARG A 58 -2.86 -12.03 -4.08
N ILE A 59 -2.27 -12.32 -5.24
CA ILE A 59 -0.89 -11.89 -5.55
C ILE A 59 -0.77 -10.36 -5.47
N LEU A 60 -1.73 -9.63 -6.07
CA LEU A 60 -1.71 -8.17 -6.02
C LEU A 60 -1.83 -7.64 -4.58
N ILE A 61 -2.69 -8.23 -3.76
CA ILE A 61 -2.83 -7.86 -2.34
C ILE A 61 -1.53 -8.17 -1.58
N ASP A 62 -0.92 -9.34 -1.79
CA ASP A 62 0.35 -9.68 -1.15
C ASP A 62 1.47 -8.70 -1.54
N ASP A 63 1.48 -8.22 -2.79
CA ASP A 63 2.43 -7.21 -3.25
C ASP A 63 2.19 -5.84 -2.59
N THR A 64 0.94 -5.40 -2.43
CA THR A 64 0.64 -4.16 -1.67
C THR A 64 1.13 -4.23 -0.22
N GLU A 65 1.02 -5.40 0.43
CA GLU A 65 1.57 -5.60 1.77
C GLU A 65 3.10 -5.57 1.81
N ARG A 66 3.76 -6.04 0.75
CA ARG A 66 5.22 -5.90 0.61
C ARG A 66 5.63 -4.44 0.43
N HIS A 67 4.91 -3.68 -0.41
CA HIS A 67 5.17 -2.26 -0.58
C HIS A 67 5.03 -1.49 0.74
N LYS A 68 3.95 -1.75 1.50
CA LYS A 68 3.76 -1.16 2.84
C LYS A 68 4.92 -1.43 3.78
N LYS A 69 5.47 -2.65 3.78
CA LYS A 69 6.65 -2.99 4.60
C LYS A 69 7.88 -2.18 4.19
N ILE A 70 8.10 -2.00 2.90
CA ILE A 70 9.20 -1.18 2.37
C ILE A 70 9.02 0.28 2.81
N ILE A 71 7.83 0.85 2.62
CA ILE A 71 7.53 2.24 2.99
C ILE A 71 7.69 2.47 4.50
N LYS A 72 7.16 1.56 5.34
CA LYS A 72 7.37 1.61 6.80
C LYS A 72 8.85 1.55 7.17
N GLY A 73 9.63 0.74 6.47
CA GLY A 73 11.08 0.67 6.63
C GLY A 73 11.78 2.00 6.28
N LEU A 74 11.31 2.72 5.27
CA LEU A 74 11.84 4.03 4.91
C LEU A 74 11.53 5.09 5.98
N ILE A 75 10.28 5.15 6.46
CA ILE A 75 9.88 6.07 7.55
C ILE A 75 10.76 5.83 8.77
N LYS A 76 10.91 4.57 9.19
CA LYS A 76 11.75 4.19 10.32
C LYS A 76 13.19 4.69 10.15
N ARG A 77 13.80 4.52 8.97
CA ARG A 77 15.17 4.98 8.69
C ARG A 77 15.30 6.52 8.69
N LEU A 78 14.27 7.25 8.28
CA LEU A 78 14.25 8.70 8.34
C LEU A 78 14.23 9.21 9.79
N HIS A 79 13.54 8.49 10.67
CA HIS A 79 13.48 8.82 12.10
C HIS A 79 14.67 8.30 12.91
N GLU A 80 15.33 7.23 12.46
CA GLU A 80 16.51 6.64 13.12
C GLU A 80 17.84 7.28 12.73
N LYS A 81 17.92 8.03 11.62
CA LYS A 81 19.09 8.85 11.35
C LYS A 81 18.95 10.18 12.10
N PRO A 82 19.61 10.39 13.26
CA PRO A 82 19.91 11.76 13.66
C PRO A 82 20.78 12.34 12.54
N GLY A 83 20.38 13.48 11.98
CA GLY A 83 21.17 14.14 10.94
C GLY A 83 22.62 14.39 11.39
N PRO A 84 23.57 14.60 10.46
CA PRO A 84 24.83 15.24 10.82
C PRO A 84 24.58 16.62 11.46
#